data_AF-A0A9E6SNQ3-F1
#
_entry.id   AF-A0A9E6SNQ3-F1
#
_cell.length_a   1.000
_cell.length_b   1.000
_cell.length_c   1.000
_cell.angle_alpha   90.00
_cell.angle_beta   90.00
_cell.angle_gamma   90.00
#
_symmetry.space_group_name_H-M   'P 1'
#
loop_
_entity.id
_entity.type
_entity.pdbx_description
1 polymer ?
#
loop_
_entity_poly.entity_id
_entity_poly.type
_entity_poly.pdbx_seq_one_letter_code
_entity_poly.pdbx_strand_id
1 'polypeptide(L)'
;MDAPNGWAPLQWVAIHGLREYGYHELANEIRRRWLLANDLVYAKYQKMIEKYDVVHPGELGGGGEYEVQDGFGWTNGVYAALDDEGEKQ
;
A
#
# COMPACT_ATOMS: atom_id res chain seq x y z
N MET A 1 14.17 -7.92 11.61
CA MET A 1 12.81 -7.62 11.17
C MET A 1 12.90 -6.85 9.88
N ASP A 2 12.09 -7.24 8.89
CA ASP A 2 12.02 -6.74 7.51
C ASP A 2 11.59 -5.28 7.35
N ALA A 3 11.68 -4.45 8.40
CA ALA A 3 11.55 -3.02 8.25
C ALA A 3 12.64 -2.52 7.27
N PRO A 4 12.31 -1.60 6.35
CA PRO A 4 11.13 -0.74 6.33
C PRO A 4 9.99 -1.20 5.37
N ASN A 5 9.89 -2.49 5.04
CA ASN A 5 8.95 -2.95 4.01
C ASN A 5 7.49 -2.98 4.47
N GLY A 6 6.58 -2.60 3.57
CA GLY A 6 5.14 -2.81 3.67
C GLY A 6 4.57 -3.50 2.43
N TRP A 7 3.53 -4.31 2.64
CA TRP A 7 2.87 -5.12 1.62
C TRP A 7 1.37 -4.85 1.58
N ALA A 8 0.81 -4.83 0.36
CA ALA A 8 -0.60 -4.50 0.14
C ALA A 8 -1.59 -5.36 0.96
N PRO A 9 -1.43 -6.70 1.07
CA PRO A 9 -2.36 -7.52 1.85
C PRO A 9 -2.41 -7.15 3.34
N LEU A 10 -1.27 -6.77 3.92
CA LEU A 10 -1.20 -6.38 5.33
C LEU A 10 -1.90 -5.05 5.58
N GLN A 11 -1.78 -4.11 4.64
CA GLN A 11 -2.48 -2.83 4.69
C GLN A 11 -4.00 -3.05 4.61
N TRP A 12 -4.46 -3.90 3.70
CA TRP A 12 -5.87 -4.25 3.57
C TRP A 12 -6.45 -4.81 4.87
N VAL A 13 -5.81 -5.84 5.44
CA VAL A 13 -6.27 -6.47 6.69
C VAL A 13 -6.30 -5.46 7.85
N ALA A 14 -5.28 -4.60 7.97
CA ALA A 14 -5.24 -3.60 9.02
C ALA A 14 -6.34 -2.54 8.86
N ILE A 15 -6.56 -2.02 7.65
CA ILE A 15 -7.58 -1.00 7.37
C ILE A 15 -8.99 -1.56 7.67
N HIS A 16 -9.31 -2.76 7.16
CA HIS A 16 -10.61 -3.38 7.44
C HIS A 16 -10.78 -3.73 8.92
N GLY A 17 -9.76 -4.34 9.54
CA GLY A 17 -9.81 -4.64 10.97
C GLY A 17 -10.05 -3.40 11.82
N LEU A 18 -9.40 -2.28 11.53
CA LEU A 18 -9.64 -1.02 12.25
C LEU A 18 -11.08 -0.52 12.06
N ARG A 19 -11.64 -0.63 10.85
CA ARG A 19 -13.02 -0.21 10.58
C ARG A 19 -14.05 -1.06 11.31
N GLU A 20 -13.87 -2.38 11.33
CA GLU A 20 -14.79 -3.30 12.04
C GLU A 20 -14.84 -3.02 13.55
N TYR A 21 -13.79 -2.42 14.12
CA TYR A 21 -13.72 -2.05 15.52
C TYR A 21 -13.98 -0.54 15.77
N GLY A 22 -14.48 0.19 14.77
CA GLY A 22 -14.89 1.59 14.89
C GLY A 22 -13.76 2.62 14.80
N TYR A 23 -12.52 2.21 14.50
CA TYR A 23 -11.36 3.09 14.35
C TYR A 23 -11.25 3.69 12.94
N HIS A 24 -12.32 4.32 12.47
CA HIS A 24 -12.43 4.80 11.08
C HIS A 24 -11.40 5.88 10.71
N GLU A 25 -11.10 6.81 11.62
CA GLU A 25 -10.12 7.89 11.35
C GLU A 25 -8.72 7.32 11.11
N LEU A 26 -8.28 6.40 11.97
CA LEU A 26 -6.97 5.75 11.82
C LEU A 26 -6.91 4.89 10.55
N ALA A 27 -7.99 4.14 10.25
CA ALA A 27 -8.08 3.38 9.01
C ALA A 27 -7.97 4.29 7.77
N ASN A 28 -8.64 5.44 7.78
CA ASN A 28 -8.60 6.41 6.68
C ASN A 28 -7.23 7.09 6.55
N GLU A 29 -6.53 7.35 7.65
CA GLU A 29 -5.15 7.85 7.62
C GLU A 29 -4.20 6.83 6.98
N ILE A 30 -4.26 5.56 7.40
CA ILE A 30 -3.44 4.48 6.84
C ILE A 30 -3.74 4.31 5.34
N ARG A 31 -5.02 4.28 4.97
CA ARG A 31 -5.47 4.23 3.56
C ARG A 31 -4.84 5.34 2.74
N ARG A 32 -4.95 6.61 3.17
CA ARG A 32 -4.41 7.77 2.44
C ARG A 32 -2.89 7.67 2.26
N ARG A 33 -2.16 7.29 3.31
CA ARG A 33 -0.70 7.13 3.25
C ARG A 33 -0.29 6.00 2.29
N TRP A 34 -1.03 4.90 2.31
CA TRP A 34 -0.77 3.78 1.42
C TRP A 34 -0.99 4.16 -0.06
N LEU A 35 -2.13 4.76 -0.39
CA LEU A 35 -2.43 5.23 -1.75
C LEU A 35 -1.35 6.22 -2.23
N LEU A 36 -0.98 7.20 -1.39
CA LEU A 36 0.08 8.15 -1.71
C LEU A 36 1.43 7.47 -1.98
N ALA A 37 1.82 6.47 -1.18
CA ALA A 37 3.06 5.74 -1.40
C ALA A 37 3.07 5.00 -2.75
N ASN A 38 1.93 4.42 -3.14
CA ASN A 38 1.75 3.77 -4.43
C ASN A 38 1.83 4.79 -5.57
N ASP A 39 1.13 5.92 -5.46
CA ASP A 39 1.13 6.98 -6.46
C ASP A 39 2.53 7.55 -6.71
N LEU A 40 3.30 7.78 -5.63
CA LEU A 40 4.66 8.31 -5.72
C LEU A 40 5.61 7.33 -6.43
N VAL A 41 5.53 6.04 -6.10
CA VAL A 41 6.31 5.00 -6.79
C VAL A 41 5.87 4.89 -8.25
N TYR A 42 4.57 4.88 -8.53
CA TYR A 42 4.06 4.81 -9.89
C TYR A 42 4.51 6.02 -10.71
N ALA A 43 4.44 7.23 -10.16
CA ALA A 43 4.91 8.44 -10.82
C ALA A 43 6.42 8.36 -11.17
N LYS A 44 7.24 7.83 -10.26
CA LYS A 44 8.71 7.76 -10.41
C LYS A 44 9.18 6.62 -11.31
N TYR A 45 8.55 5.44 -11.20
CA TYR A 45 9.03 4.22 -11.83
C TYR A 45 8.08 3.67 -12.91
N GLN A 46 6.90 4.26 -13.06
CA GLN A 46 5.85 3.86 -14.03
C GLN A 46 5.38 2.41 -13.84
N LYS A 47 5.44 1.90 -12.61
CA LYS A 47 5.02 0.55 -12.25
C LYS A 47 4.57 0.44 -10.80
N MET A 48 3.67 -0.50 -10.56
CA MET A 48 3.29 -0.97 -9.23
C MET A 48 4.15 -2.18 -8.87
N ILE A 49 4.53 -2.31 -7.60
CA ILE A 49 5.50 -3.30 -7.14
C ILE A 49 4.95 -4.16 -5.99
N GLU A 50 5.68 -5.20 -5.62
CA GLU A 50 5.28 -6.11 -4.54
C GLU A 50 5.24 -5.45 -3.16
N LYS A 51 6.25 -4.61 -2.85
CA LYS A 51 6.54 -4.07 -1.52
C LYS A 51 7.07 -2.65 -1.59
N TYR A 52 6.73 -1.84 -0.60
CA TYR A 52 7.02 -0.41 -0.53
C TYR A 52 7.80 -0.08 0.74
N ASP A 53 8.69 0.91 0.70
CA ASP A 53 9.25 1.48 1.93
C ASP A 53 8.17 2.35 2.61
N VAL A 54 7.72 1.93 3.80
CA VAL A 54 6.66 2.64 4.54
C VAL A 54 7.18 3.77 5.42
N VAL A 55 8.51 3.91 5.54
CA VAL A 55 9.19 5.01 6.24
C VAL A 55 9.48 6.16 5.28
N HIS A 56 9.84 5.84 4.03
CA HIS A 56 10.14 6.79 2.96
C HIS A 56 9.20 6.59 1.75
N PRO A 57 8.03 7.26 1.72
CA PRO A 57 7.07 7.13 0.62
C PRO A 57 7.70 7.46 -0.74
N GLY A 58 7.37 6.66 -1.75
CA GLY A 58 7.94 6.81 -3.10
C GLY A 58 9.22 6.00 -3.36
N GLU A 59 9.77 5.34 -2.33
CA GLU A 59 10.88 4.41 -2.48
C GLU A 59 10.40 2.95 -2.56
N LEU A 60 11.18 2.16 -3.29
CA LEU A 60 10.92 0.72 -3.46
C LEU A 60 11.26 0.01 -2.15
N GLY A 61 10.43 -0.95 -1.74
CA GLY A 61 10.79 -1.86 -0.65
C GLY A 61 11.97 -2.75 -1.07
N GLY A 62 12.91 -2.99 -0.16
CA GLY A 62 14.14 -3.75 -0.39
C GLY A 62 14.11 -5.15 0.21
N GLY A 63 15.25 -5.86 0.19
CA GLY A 63 15.46 -7.12 0.91
C GLY A 63 14.72 -8.33 0.31
N GLY A 64 15.45 -9.21 -0.37
CA GLY A 64 14.96 -10.43 -1.00
C GLY A 64 15.92 -10.91 -2.10
N GLU A 65 15.94 -12.22 -2.38
CA GLU A 65 16.90 -12.86 -3.30
C GLU A 65 16.62 -12.62 -4.80
N TYR A 66 15.55 -11.88 -5.14
CA TYR A 66 15.08 -11.75 -6.52
C TYR A 66 14.75 -10.31 -6.90
N GLU A 67 14.95 -9.98 -8.17
CA GLU A 67 14.53 -8.70 -8.73
C GLU A 67 13.01 -8.53 -8.61
N VAL A 68 12.61 -7.36 -8.13
CA VAL A 68 11.21 -6.94 -8.00
C VAL A 68 10.53 -7.07 -9.36
N GLN A 69 9.51 -7.91 -9.45
CA GLN A 69 8.74 -8.13 -10.67
C GLN A 69 7.86 -6.92 -11.01
N ASP A 70 7.67 -6.67 -12.31
CA ASP A 70 6.84 -5.58 -12.80
C ASP A 70 5.35 -5.92 -12.67
N GLY A 71 4.62 -5.09 -11.92
CA GLY A 71 3.22 -5.32 -11.60
C GLY A 71 3.05 -6.40 -10.54
N PHE A 72 2.09 -6.20 -9.63
CA PHE A 72 1.76 -7.20 -8.62
C PHE A 72 0.26 -7.25 -8.37
N GLY A 73 -0.34 -8.43 -8.58
CA GLY A 73 -1.78 -8.61 -8.59
C GLY A 73 -2.46 -8.12 -7.31
N TRP A 74 -1.90 -8.43 -6.13
CA TRP A 74 -2.45 -7.93 -4.87
C TRP A 74 -2.29 -6.41 -4.72
N THR A 75 -1.24 -5.81 -5.27
CA THR A 75 -0.95 -4.38 -5.09
C THR A 75 -1.97 -3.60 -5.89
N ASN A 76 -2.18 -4.00 -7.14
CA ASN A 76 -3.18 -3.41 -8.01
C ASN A 76 -4.60 -3.58 -7.45
N GLY A 77 -4.92 -4.80 -6.98
CA GLY A 77 -6.24 -5.09 -6.42
C GLY A 77 -6.56 -4.30 -5.16
N VAL A 78 -5.61 -4.25 -4.20
CA VAL A 78 -5.78 -3.47 -2.97
C VAL A 78 -5.82 -1.98 -3.24
N TYR A 79 -4.97 -1.46 -4.14
CA TYR A 79 -5.01 -0.06 -4.54
C TYR A 79 -6.39 0.31 -5.10
N ALA A 80 -6.89 -0.42 -6.11
CA ALA A 80 -8.17 -0.14 -6.74
C ALA A 80 -9.34 -0.21 -5.75
N ALA A 81 -9.35 -1.22 -4.87
CA ALA A 81 -10.39 -1.36 -3.87
C ALA A 81 -10.37 -0.21 -2.85
N LEU A 82 -9.19 0.19 -2.37
CA LEU A 82 -9.05 1.31 -1.45
C LEU A 82 -9.36 2.65 -2.13
N ASP A 83 -9.03 2.84 -3.41
CA ASP A 83 -9.31 4.09 -4.13
C ASP A 83 -10.82 4.32 -4.30
N ASP A 84 -11.55 3.31 -4.78
CA ASP A 84 -13.01 3.31 -4.98
C ASP A 84 -13.80 3.63 -3.69
N GLU A 85 -13.30 3.25 -2.50
CA GLU A 85 -13.92 3.61 -1.22
C GLU A 85 -13.94 5.12 -0.93
N GLY A 86 -13.04 5.89 -1.53
CA GLY A 86 -12.98 7.35 -1.35
C GLY A 86 -13.98 8.10 -2.21
N GLU A 87 -14.42 7.51 -3.32
CA GLU A 87 -15.44 8.07 -4.19
C GLU A 87 -16.87 7.83 -3.66
N LYS A 88 -17.03 6.91 -2.70
CA LYS A 88 -18.32 6.47 -2.15
C LYS A 88 -18.72 7.12 -0.82
N GLN A 89 -18.01 8.16 -0.38
CA GLN A 89 -18.35 8.97 0.80
C GLN A 89 -18.90 10.33 0.39
#